data_AF-A0A7Z2JFV5-F1
#
_entry.id   AF-A0A7Z2JFV5-F1
#
_cell.length_a   1.000
_cell.length_b   1.000
_cell.length_c   1.000
_cell.angle_alpha   90.00
_cell.angle_beta   90.00
_cell.angle_gamma   90.00
#
_symmetry.space_group_name_H-M   'P 1'
#
loop_
_entity.id
_entity.type
_entity.pdbx_description
1 polymer ?
#
loop_
_entity_poly.entity_id
_entity_poly.type
_entity_poly.pdbx_seq_one_letter_code
_entity_poly.pdbx_strand_id
1 'polypeptide(L)'
;MTASIPHEILAVPAAGDHASTGANAVVPAFVPAVPIAGPVSASAPAKPPFPRPAPVPTQEALQGVRFDFNDGCRVVLPEGEWHVVLRDYETDNVLFETDIGAGTVASAKKYFVPFEVQIQQRGKHADAAFIHRYDAKDREVLIQFPVGTLGDLMGWFPYAVKFQRQHGCKLTCAMGALIAPLFRRAYPEIEFVTHEDVQPERYYATYNVGLFFDDVNHVFQPADFRHVGLHRTAGHILGVDPEEMRPELVLKDESRPIEERYVCIAVQSSTQCKYWNHPTGWREIVAFLKAQGYRVICIDQKATHGSGLVWNHIPHGAEDQTGDMPLEERARWLRHADFFVGLSSGLAWLAWACATPVVMISGFTMENNEFHTPFRVINYHACNGCWNDASQRFDHQDFFWCPRHKDTPRQFECTRLITPEQVKRTLRRIPGFGVNAAADDAANETAIAEANA
;
A
#
# COMPACT_ATOMS: atom_id res chain seq x y z
N MET A 1 12.15 51.88 -23.36
CA MET A 1 11.22 51.76 -24.50
C MET A 1 10.20 50.69 -24.13
N THR A 2 9.07 51.18 -23.64
CA THR A 2 7.94 50.43 -23.09
C THR A 2 6.94 50.13 -24.20
N ALA A 3 6.50 48.88 -24.32
CA ALA A 3 5.35 48.52 -25.16
C ALA A 3 4.34 47.73 -24.32
N SER A 4 3.18 48.36 -24.13
CA SER A 4 2.02 47.90 -23.37
C SER A 4 1.19 46.88 -24.13
N ILE A 5 0.56 45.97 -23.38
CA ILE A 5 -0.50 45.06 -23.82
C ILE A 5 -1.85 45.74 -23.53
N PRO A 6 -2.79 45.82 -24.49
CA PRO A 6 -4.09 46.43 -24.23
C PRO A 6 -5.03 45.50 -23.44
N HIS A 7 -5.67 46.10 -22.44
CA HIS A 7 -6.82 45.60 -21.69
C HIS A 7 -8.13 45.81 -22.47
N GLU A 8 -9.20 45.17 -21.96
CA GLU A 8 -10.61 45.21 -22.39
C GLU A 8 -10.95 44.09 -23.39
N ILE A 9 -11.94 43.23 -23.14
CA ILE A 9 -13.34 43.57 -22.87
C ILE A 9 -13.97 42.62 -21.82
N LEU A 10 -14.37 43.20 -20.70
CA LEU A 10 -15.43 42.77 -19.79
C LEU A 10 -16.40 43.95 -19.73
N ALA A 11 -17.62 43.84 -20.27
CA ALA A 11 -18.79 44.57 -19.76
C ALA A 11 -20.10 44.18 -20.48
N VAL A 12 -21.06 43.87 -19.62
CA VAL A 12 -22.52 43.75 -19.78
C VAL A 12 -23.16 44.94 -20.51
N PRO A 13 -24.36 44.77 -21.12
CA PRO A 13 -25.34 45.85 -21.12
C PRO A 13 -26.66 45.44 -20.45
N ALA A 14 -27.20 46.39 -19.67
CA ALA A 14 -28.52 46.36 -19.09
C ALA A 14 -29.40 47.48 -19.68
N ALA A 15 -30.68 47.12 -19.87
CA ALA A 15 -31.92 47.91 -19.78
C ALA A 15 -32.30 49.00 -20.79
N GLY A 16 -33.61 49.01 -21.12
CA GLY A 16 -34.39 50.08 -21.78
C GLY A 16 -35.47 49.52 -22.72
N ASP A 17 -36.63 49.05 -22.22
CA ASP A 17 -37.93 49.76 -22.00
C ASP A 17 -38.77 50.05 -23.26
N HIS A 18 -39.97 49.43 -23.35
CA HIS A 18 -41.29 50.10 -23.32
C HIS A 18 -42.50 49.15 -23.55
N ALA A 19 -43.49 49.29 -22.64
CA ALA A 19 -44.97 49.14 -22.67
C ALA A 19 -45.68 48.71 -23.98
N SER A 20 -46.87 48.07 -24.05
CA SER A 20 -47.97 47.67 -23.14
C SER A 20 -48.85 46.65 -23.92
N THR A 21 -49.57 45.72 -23.29
CA THR A 21 -51.00 45.82 -22.92
C THR A 21 -51.46 44.43 -22.42
N GLY A 22 -52.42 44.40 -21.49
CA GLY A 22 -52.67 43.25 -20.62
C GLY A 22 -53.69 42.21 -21.08
N ALA A 23 -53.74 41.11 -20.33
CA ALA A 23 -54.95 40.35 -20.01
C ALA A 23 -54.65 39.37 -18.85
N ASN A 24 -55.59 39.26 -17.92
CA ASN A 24 -55.53 38.50 -16.68
C ASN A 24 -55.34 36.98 -16.88
N ALA A 25 -54.42 36.39 -16.11
CA ALA A 25 -54.54 35.01 -15.64
C ALA A 25 -53.77 34.87 -14.32
N VAL A 26 -54.51 34.63 -13.23
CA VAL A 26 -53.94 34.33 -11.90
C VAL A 26 -53.43 32.89 -11.94
N VAL A 27 -52.13 32.69 -11.73
CA VAL A 27 -51.51 31.38 -11.50
C VAL A 27 -50.73 31.46 -10.18
N PRO A 28 -51.02 30.61 -9.18
CA PRO A 28 -50.37 30.67 -7.88
C PRO A 28 -48.93 30.17 -7.99
N ALA A 29 -47.97 30.99 -7.55
CA ALA A 29 -46.55 30.64 -7.56
C ALA A 29 -46.22 29.68 -6.40
N PHE A 30 -45.68 28.54 -6.83
CA PHE A 30 -45.07 27.43 -6.10
C PHE A 30 -44.23 27.87 -4.89
N VAL A 31 -44.57 27.33 -3.72
CA VAL A 31 -43.70 27.34 -2.53
C VAL A 31 -42.70 26.19 -2.70
N PRO A 32 -41.38 26.41 -2.60
CA PRO A 32 -40.41 25.32 -2.72
C PRO A 32 -40.52 24.38 -1.52
N ALA A 33 -40.74 23.10 -1.79
CA ALA A 33 -40.81 22.05 -0.79
C ALA A 33 -39.43 21.79 -0.18
N VAL A 34 -39.38 21.78 1.16
CA VAL A 34 -38.25 21.30 1.96
C VAL A 34 -38.10 19.78 1.70
N PRO A 35 -36.90 19.27 1.35
CA PRO A 35 -36.73 17.84 1.13
C PRO A 35 -36.80 17.12 2.49
N ILE A 36 -37.77 16.22 2.61
CA ILE A 36 -37.93 15.31 3.74
C ILE A 36 -36.79 14.29 3.66
N ALA A 37 -35.99 14.19 4.72
CA ALA A 37 -34.95 13.19 4.86
C ALA A 37 -35.58 11.78 4.78
N GLY A 38 -35.25 11.04 3.72
CA GLY A 38 -35.60 9.63 3.60
C GLY A 38 -34.85 8.80 4.65
N PRO A 39 -35.39 7.63 5.04
CA PRO A 39 -34.77 6.79 6.06
C PRO A 39 -33.39 6.34 5.58
N VAL A 40 -32.39 6.63 6.40
CA VAL A 40 -31.01 6.17 6.22
C VAL A 40 -31.04 4.65 6.18
N SER A 41 -30.77 4.08 5.01
CA SER A 41 -30.62 2.63 4.87
C SER A 41 -29.40 2.24 5.73
N ALA A 42 -29.65 1.57 6.85
CA ALA A 42 -28.61 1.03 7.69
C ALA A 42 -27.82 0.00 6.86
N SER A 43 -26.66 0.40 6.37
CA SER A 43 -25.71 -0.54 5.75
C SER A 43 -25.41 -1.64 6.77
N ALA A 44 -25.54 -2.90 6.35
CA ALA A 44 -25.11 -4.04 7.15
C ALA A 44 -23.68 -3.79 7.69
N PRO A 45 -23.36 -4.19 8.94
CA PRO A 45 -22.03 -3.96 9.50
C PRO A 45 -20.98 -4.62 8.59
N ALA A 46 -20.04 -3.82 8.11
CA ALA A 46 -18.94 -4.31 7.27
C ALA A 46 -18.18 -5.41 8.01
N LYS A 47 -17.84 -6.51 7.31
CA LYS A 47 -16.99 -7.58 7.84
C LYS A 47 -15.69 -6.93 8.35
N PRO A 48 -15.23 -7.24 9.59
CA PRO A 48 -13.99 -6.67 10.10
C PRO A 48 -12.81 -7.02 9.17
N PRO A 49 -11.80 -6.13 9.06
CA PRO A 49 -10.70 -6.30 8.12
C PRO A 49 -9.81 -7.51 8.45
N PHE A 50 -9.83 -7.96 9.71
CA PHE A 50 -9.09 -9.12 10.20
C PHE A 50 -10.04 -10.07 10.94
N PRO A 51 -9.83 -11.40 10.83
CA PRO A 51 -10.40 -12.37 11.75
C PRO A 51 -10.16 -11.98 13.21
N ARG A 52 -11.19 -12.19 14.04
CA ARG A 52 -11.13 -11.89 15.47
C ARG A 52 -10.35 -12.97 16.21
N PRO A 53 -9.68 -12.63 17.32
CA PRO A 53 -9.06 -13.64 18.18
C PRO A 53 -10.11 -14.55 18.81
N ALA A 54 -9.66 -15.68 19.37
CA ALA A 54 -10.52 -16.57 20.15
C ALA A 54 -11.21 -15.78 21.28
N PRO A 55 -12.51 -16.03 21.57
CA PRO A 55 -13.22 -15.33 22.64
C PRO A 55 -12.61 -15.57 24.02
N VAL A 56 -12.06 -16.76 24.24
CA VAL A 56 -11.35 -17.15 25.46
C VAL A 56 -9.85 -17.17 25.17
N PRO A 57 -8.99 -16.59 26.02
CA PRO A 57 -7.55 -16.66 25.81
C PRO A 57 -7.02 -18.09 25.75
N THR A 58 -5.98 -18.30 24.94
CA THR A 58 -5.54 -19.65 24.54
C THR A 58 -4.61 -20.34 25.54
N GLN A 59 -3.95 -19.59 26.44
CA GLN A 59 -3.01 -20.13 27.42
C GLN A 59 -3.67 -20.26 28.80
N GLU A 60 -3.29 -21.28 29.54
CA GLU A 60 -3.71 -21.49 30.93
C GLU A 60 -2.64 -20.91 31.88
N ALA A 61 -3.11 -20.23 32.94
CA ALA A 61 -2.29 -19.80 34.06
C ALA A 61 -2.71 -20.58 35.33
N LEU A 62 -2.91 -19.89 36.47
CA LEU A 62 -3.35 -20.49 37.72
C LEU A 62 -4.87 -20.48 37.88
N GLN A 63 -5.42 -21.49 38.57
CA GLN A 63 -6.76 -21.44 39.16
C GLN A 63 -7.89 -21.02 38.18
N GLY A 64 -7.81 -21.49 36.93
CA GLY A 64 -8.79 -21.18 35.88
C GLY A 64 -8.59 -19.84 35.17
N VAL A 65 -7.59 -19.05 35.55
CA VAL A 65 -7.16 -17.86 34.81
C VAL A 65 -6.58 -18.28 33.46
N ARG A 66 -6.93 -17.53 32.41
CA ARG A 66 -6.39 -17.71 31.07
C ARG A 66 -5.79 -16.43 30.54
N PHE A 67 -4.76 -16.54 29.71
CA PHE A 67 -4.12 -15.39 29.07
C PHE A 67 -3.68 -15.71 27.65
N ASP A 68 -3.41 -14.68 26.84
CA ASP A 68 -2.72 -14.81 25.54
C ASP A 68 -2.22 -13.45 25.05
N PHE A 69 -1.62 -13.46 23.85
CA PHE A 69 -1.15 -12.28 23.14
C PHE A 69 -1.87 -12.08 21.81
N ASN A 70 -3.14 -12.48 21.74
CA ASN A 70 -3.98 -12.35 20.56
C ASN A 70 -4.80 -11.07 20.67
N ASP A 71 -4.57 -10.08 19.79
CA ASP A 71 -5.11 -8.71 19.95
C ASP A 71 -4.54 -7.98 21.18
N GLY A 72 -3.21 -7.96 21.28
CA GLY A 72 -2.50 -7.47 22.45
C GLY A 72 -2.48 -8.49 23.58
N CYS A 73 -2.06 -8.07 24.78
CA CYS A 73 -2.02 -8.94 25.96
C CYS A 73 -3.41 -9.01 26.61
N ARG A 74 -3.97 -10.20 26.73
CA ARG A 74 -5.30 -10.43 27.33
C ARG A 74 -5.21 -11.40 28.50
N VAL A 75 -5.97 -11.12 29.56
CA VAL A 75 -6.11 -12.00 30.74
C VAL A 75 -7.60 -12.09 31.08
N VAL A 76 -8.13 -13.29 31.21
CA VAL A 76 -9.49 -13.57 31.68
C VAL A 76 -9.42 -14.27 33.02
N LEU A 77 -10.09 -13.69 34.01
CA LEU A 77 -10.05 -14.11 35.41
C LEU A 77 -11.45 -14.57 35.87
N PRO A 78 -11.54 -15.75 36.53
CA PRO A 78 -12.78 -16.18 37.18
C PRO A 78 -13.04 -15.35 38.45
N GLU A 79 -14.15 -15.60 39.14
CA GLU A 79 -14.45 -14.98 40.44
C GLU A 79 -13.33 -15.23 41.47
N GLY A 80 -12.87 -14.15 42.10
CA GLY A 80 -11.79 -14.15 43.10
C GLY A 80 -11.42 -12.74 43.53
N GLU A 81 -10.27 -12.58 44.15
CA GLU A 81 -9.63 -11.28 44.39
C GLU A 81 -8.29 -11.29 43.67
N TRP A 82 -8.18 -10.58 42.55
CA TRP A 82 -7.00 -10.65 41.69
C TRP A 82 -6.27 -9.32 41.63
N HIS A 83 -4.95 -9.40 41.59
CA HIS A 83 -4.07 -8.31 41.22
C HIS A 83 -3.38 -8.66 39.90
N VAL A 84 -3.49 -7.79 38.90
CA VAL A 84 -2.93 -8.01 37.57
C VAL A 84 -2.04 -6.84 37.17
N VAL A 85 -0.83 -7.16 36.72
CA VAL A 85 0.14 -6.20 36.18
C VAL A 85 0.48 -6.59 34.74
N LEU A 86 0.33 -5.63 33.81
CA LEU A 86 0.86 -5.72 32.46
C LEU A 86 2.07 -4.80 32.37
N ARG A 87 3.22 -5.36 32.01
CA ARG A 87 4.50 -4.66 31.99
C ARG A 87 5.18 -4.81 30.64
N ASP A 88 5.95 -3.81 30.22
CA ASP A 88 6.97 -3.98 29.18
C ASP A 88 8.28 -4.41 29.88
N TYR A 89 8.73 -5.64 29.64
CA TYR A 89 9.91 -6.16 30.36
C TYR A 89 11.24 -5.62 29.81
N GLU A 90 11.27 -5.02 28.63
CA GLU A 90 12.49 -4.43 28.06
C GLU A 90 12.72 -3.02 28.60
N THR A 91 11.64 -2.26 28.78
CA THR A 91 11.72 -0.89 29.33
C THR A 91 11.46 -0.81 30.84
N ASP A 92 11.11 -1.94 31.46
CA ASP A 92 10.84 -2.09 32.90
C ASP A 92 9.57 -1.33 33.38
N ASN A 93 8.80 -0.74 32.45
CA ASN A 93 7.62 0.07 32.75
C ASN A 93 6.38 -0.78 33.01
N VAL A 94 5.68 -0.47 34.11
CA VAL A 94 4.30 -0.94 34.33
C VAL A 94 3.36 -0.18 33.41
N LEU A 95 2.75 -0.89 32.47
CA LEU A 95 1.86 -0.31 31.46
C LEU A 95 0.41 -0.22 31.98
N PHE A 96 0.02 -1.18 32.81
CA PHE A 96 -1.31 -1.23 33.43
C PHE A 96 -1.26 -2.08 34.70
N GLU A 97 -2.00 -1.67 35.72
CA GLU A 97 -2.10 -2.36 37.00
C GLU A 97 -3.51 -2.21 37.54
N THR A 98 -4.11 -3.29 38.03
CA THR A 98 -5.46 -3.24 38.59
C THR A 98 -5.75 -4.35 39.57
N ASP A 99 -6.68 -4.08 40.48
CA ASP A 99 -7.34 -5.08 41.31
C ASP A 99 -8.73 -5.38 40.73
N ILE A 100 -9.06 -6.66 40.53
CA ILE A 100 -10.32 -7.07 39.90
C ILE A 100 -10.89 -8.34 40.52
N GLY A 101 -12.23 -8.40 40.66
CA GLY A 101 -12.91 -9.56 41.20
C GLY A 101 -13.12 -10.70 40.18
N ALA A 102 -13.46 -10.34 38.95
CA ALA A 102 -13.62 -11.25 37.81
C ALA A 102 -13.64 -10.43 36.52
N GLY A 103 -13.40 -11.06 35.37
CA GLY A 103 -13.56 -10.43 34.05
C GLY A 103 -12.29 -10.41 33.21
N THR A 104 -12.17 -9.42 32.33
CA THR A 104 -11.08 -9.34 31.35
C THR A 104 -10.22 -8.11 31.59
N VAL A 105 -8.91 -8.33 31.64
CA VAL A 105 -7.88 -7.28 31.56
C VAL A 105 -7.22 -7.39 30.19
N ALA A 106 -7.09 -6.29 29.45
CA ALA A 106 -6.46 -6.28 28.14
C ALA A 106 -5.60 -5.04 27.93
N SER A 107 -4.47 -5.19 27.24
CA SER A 107 -3.61 -4.07 26.89
C SER A 107 -4.32 -3.11 25.91
N ALA A 108 -4.06 -1.82 26.10
CA ALA A 108 -4.50 -0.80 25.14
C ALA A 108 -3.76 -0.93 23.80
N LYS A 109 -2.49 -1.33 23.81
CA LYS A 109 -1.66 -1.51 22.60
C LYS A 109 -1.83 -2.90 22.00
N LYS A 110 -1.87 -2.96 20.67
CA LYS A 110 -2.18 -4.15 19.85
C LYS A 110 -1.05 -4.57 18.90
N TYR A 111 -0.07 -3.69 18.70
CA TYR A 111 1.21 -4.05 18.07
C TYR A 111 2.08 -4.87 19.03
N PHE A 112 3.21 -5.38 18.55
CA PHE A 112 4.17 -6.12 19.35
C PHE A 112 4.73 -5.25 20.48
N VAL A 113 4.51 -5.72 21.71
CA VAL A 113 5.17 -5.23 22.92
C VAL A 113 5.71 -6.47 23.63
N PRO A 114 6.95 -6.43 24.14
CA PRO A 114 7.52 -7.49 24.98
C PRO A 114 6.82 -7.51 26.35
N PHE A 115 5.57 -7.96 26.35
CA PHE A 115 4.72 -7.96 27.55
C PHE A 115 5.23 -8.99 28.57
N GLU A 116 5.25 -8.59 29.84
CA GLU A 116 5.24 -9.49 30.99
C GLU A 116 3.89 -9.35 31.69
N VAL A 117 3.25 -10.50 31.94
CA VAL A 117 1.98 -10.60 32.65
C VAL A 117 2.26 -11.13 34.04
N GLN A 118 1.86 -10.37 35.06
CA GLN A 118 1.90 -10.81 36.44
C GLN A 118 0.47 -10.94 36.97
N ILE A 119 0.12 -12.10 37.53
CA ILE A 119 -1.21 -12.38 38.07
C ILE A 119 -1.03 -12.96 39.47
N GLN A 120 -1.66 -12.32 40.45
CA GLN A 120 -1.64 -12.77 41.84
C GLN A 120 -3.05 -12.84 42.41
N GLN A 121 -3.39 -13.95 43.07
CA GLN A 121 -4.58 -14.02 43.91
C GLN A 121 -4.29 -13.34 45.25
N ARG A 122 -5.12 -12.38 45.65
CA ARG A 122 -5.01 -11.67 46.93
C ARG A 122 -5.72 -12.44 48.04
N GLY A 123 -5.22 -12.30 49.27
CA GLY A 123 -5.79 -12.91 50.46
C GLY A 123 -4.75 -13.38 51.49
N LYS A 124 -5.21 -13.89 52.65
CA LYS A 124 -4.34 -14.35 53.76
C LYS A 124 -3.43 -15.54 53.39
N HIS A 125 -3.67 -16.17 52.25
CA HIS A 125 -2.88 -17.28 51.70
C HIS A 125 -2.43 -17.00 50.27
N ALA A 126 -2.17 -15.74 49.91
CA ALA A 126 -1.75 -15.36 48.57
C ALA A 126 -0.48 -16.11 48.15
N ASP A 127 -0.58 -16.91 47.09
CA ASP A 127 0.57 -17.55 46.45
C ASP A 127 1.48 -16.51 45.77
N ALA A 128 2.67 -16.97 45.35
CA ALA A 128 3.53 -16.18 44.48
C ALA A 128 2.79 -15.83 43.19
N ALA A 129 3.04 -14.61 42.68
CA ALA A 129 2.47 -14.19 41.41
C ALA A 129 2.92 -15.14 40.29
N PHE A 130 1.98 -15.55 39.43
CA PHE A 130 2.34 -16.11 38.14
C PHE A 130 2.92 -15.00 37.29
N ILE A 131 4.12 -15.24 36.76
CA ILE A 131 4.84 -14.29 35.91
C ILE A 131 5.12 -14.98 34.59
N HIS A 132 4.61 -14.42 33.50
CA HIS A 132 4.89 -14.89 32.15
C HIS A 132 5.41 -13.74 31.30
N ARG A 133 6.67 -13.83 30.88
CA ARG A 133 7.25 -12.96 29.86
C ARG A 133 6.91 -13.50 28.49
N TYR A 134 6.61 -12.62 27.55
CA TYR A 134 6.38 -13.00 26.17
C TYR A 134 7.55 -13.86 25.65
N ASP A 135 7.25 -15.10 25.28
CA ASP A 135 8.20 -16.02 24.66
C ASP A 135 7.47 -16.83 23.59
N ALA A 136 7.71 -16.47 22.33
CA ALA A 136 7.08 -17.12 21.18
C ALA A 136 7.90 -18.27 20.59
N LYS A 137 9.04 -18.63 21.20
CA LYS A 137 9.89 -19.70 20.69
C LYS A 137 9.11 -21.02 20.62
N ASP A 138 9.13 -21.65 19.46
CA ASP A 138 8.44 -22.90 19.14
C ASP A 138 6.89 -22.87 19.31
N ARG A 139 6.32 -21.68 19.56
CA ARG A 139 4.87 -21.46 19.73
C ARG A 139 4.21 -21.00 18.43
N GLU A 140 2.92 -21.27 18.31
CA GLU A 140 2.07 -20.87 17.19
C GLU A 140 1.81 -19.36 17.21
N VAL A 141 2.25 -18.63 16.19
CA VAL A 141 2.01 -17.18 16.04
C VAL A 141 1.32 -16.90 14.71
N LEU A 142 0.30 -16.06 14.75
CA LEU A 142 -0.42 -15.60 13.57
C LEU A 142 -0.02 -14.16 13.23
N ILE A 143 0.36 -13.91 11.99
CA ILE A 143 0.44 -12.56 11.42
C ILE A 143 -0.61 -12.43 10.34
N GLN A 144 -1.53 -11.48 10.50
CA GLN A 144 -2.63 -11.24 9.57
C GLN A 144 -2.34 -10.00 8.73
N PHE A 145 -2.55 -10.12 7.43
CA PHE A 145 -2.48 -9.02 6.48
C PHE A 145 -3.87 -8.81 5.85
N PRO A 146 -4.32 -7.56 5.62
CA PRO A 146 -5.59 -7.32 4.98
C PRO A 146 -5.61 -7.97 3.59
N VAL A 147 -6.79 -8.46 3.19
CA VAL A 147 -7.01 -8.90 1.80
C VAL A 147 -6.98 -7.65 0.94
N GLY A 148 -5.86 -7.42 0.25
CA GLY A 148 -5.54 -6.10 -0.26
C GLY A 148 -4.56 -6.09 -1.43
N THR A 149 -3.92 -4.93 -1.61
CA THR A 149 -3.13 -4.64 -2.81
C THR A 149 -1.80 -5.40 -2.82
N LEU A 150 -1.36 -5.83 -4.00
CA LEU A 150 -0.11 -6.57 -4.20
C LEU A 150 1.11 -5.88 -3.56
N GLY A 151 1.18 -4.54 -3.67
CA GLY A 151 2.33 -3.78 -3.18
C GLY A 151 2.47 -3.83 -1.67
N ASP A 152 1.36 -3.73 -0.95
CA ASP A 152 1.33 -3.78 0.51
C ASP A 152 1.92 -5.12 1.01
N LEU A 153 1.46 -6.24 0.44
CA LEU A 153 1.94 -7.57 0.83
C LEU A 153 3.40 -7.83 0.46
N MET A 154 3.85 -7.36 -0.72
CA MET A 154 5.27 -7.45 -1.09
C MET A 154 6.16 -6.64 -0.14
N GLY A 155 5.68 -5.48 0.33
CA GLY A 155 6.41 -4.64 1.27
C GLY A 155 6.38 -5.13 2.72
N TRP A 156 5.26 -5.73 3.17
CA TRP A 156 5.07 -6.10 4.58
C TRP A 156 5.53 -7.52 4.93
N PHE A 157 5.38 -8.49 4.02
CA PHE A 157 5.70 -9.89 4.30
C PHE A 157 7.15 -10.12 4.77
N PRO A 158 8.18 -9.47 4.22
CA PRO A 158 9.55 -9.62 4.72
C PRO A 158 9.72 -9.33 6.22
N TYR A 159 8.92 -8.44 6.80
CA TYR A 159 8.96 -8.15 8.23
C TYR A 159 8.36 -9.28 9.09
N ALA A 160 7.39 -10.04 8.56
CA ALA A 160 6.91 -11.25 9.21
C ALA A 160 8.00 -12.33 9.23
N VAL A 161 8.79 -12.45 8.16
CA VAL A 161 9.97 -13.34 8.13
C VAL A 161 11.00 -12.90 9.18
N LYS A 162 11.30 -11.59 9.29
CA LYS A 162 12.19 -11.08 10.35
C LYS A 162 11.66 -11.43 11.74
N PHE A 163 10.35 -11.27 11.97
CA PHE A 163 9.71 -11.62 13.24
C PHE A 163 9.88 -13.10 13.58
N GLN A 164 9.60 -13.98 12.61
CA GLN A 164 9.75 -15.42 12.77
C GLN A 164 11.19 -15.79 13.15
N ARG A 165 12.18 -15.22 12.45
CA ARG A 165 13.60 -15.49 12.70
C ARG A 165 14.07 -14.94 14.05
N GLN A 166 13.61 -13.75 14.43
CA GLN A 166 13.95 -13.11 15.71
C GLN A 166 13.40 -13.88 16.91
N HIS A 167 12.17 -14.39 16.80
CA HIS A 167 11.47 -15.04 17.93
C HIS A 167 11.49 -16.57 17.88
N GLY A 168 11.91 -17.19 16.78
CA GLY A 168 11.93 -18.65 16.62
C GLY A 168 10.54 -19.28 16.71
N CYS A 169 9.49 -18.57 16.30
CA CYS A 169 8.11 -19.04 16.39
C CYS A 169 7.71 -19.93 15.20
N LYS A 170 6.61 -20.66 15.36
CA LYS A 170 5.89 -21.35 14.27
C LYS A 170 4.92 -20.36 13.65
N LEU A 171 5.36 -19.70 12.58
CA LEU A 171 4.63 -18.60 11.99
C LEU A 171 3.58 -19.10 10.98
N THR A 172 2.37 -18.58 11.14
CA THR A 172 1.32 -18.60 10.12
C THR A 172 1.06 -17.18 9.62
N CYS A 173 1.03 -17.00 8.30
CA CYS A 173 0.63 -15.76 7.66
C CYS A 173 -0.74 -15.91 7.01
N ALA A 174 -1.71 -15.12 7.46
CA ALA A 174 -3.01 -15.04 6.81
C ALA A 174 -3.02 -13.90 5.78
N MET A 175 -3.23 -14.23 4.51
CA MET A 175 -3.20 -13.28 3.39
C MET A 175 -4.07 -13.74 2.21
N GLY A 176 -4.13 -12.93 1.14
CA GLY A 176 -4.88 -13.27 -0.07
C GLY A 176 -4.33 -14.50 -0.80
N ALA A 177 -5.22 -15.44 -1.15
CA ALA A 177 -4.88 -16.70 -1.84
C ALA A 177 -4.16 -16.52 -3.20
N LEU A 178 -4.34 -15.37 -3.85
CA LEU A 178 -3.66 -15.03 -5.11
C LEU A 178 -2.18 -14.70 -4.92
N ILE A 179 -1.78 -14.24 -3.73
CA ILE A 179 -0.42 -13.75 -3.44
C ILE A 179 0.41 -14.81 -2.72
N ALA A 180 -0.20 -15.60 -1.83
CA ALA A 180 0.49 -16.66 -1.09
C ALA A 180 1.36 -17.61 -1.97
N PRO A 181 0.95 -18.01 -3.20
CA PRO A 181 1.78 -18.84 -4.07
C PRO A 181 3.15 -18.25 -4.42
N LEU A 182 3.31 -16.92 -4.45
CA LEU A 182 4.59 -16.26 -4.73
C LEU A 182 5.65 -16.56 -3.66
N PHE A 183 5.23 -16.72 -2.41
CA PHE A 183 6.12 -16.88 -1.27
C PHE A 183 6.30 -18.34 -0.84
N ARG A 184 5.26 -19.16 -0.97
CA ARG A 184 5.22 -20.51 -0.38
C ARG A 184 6.41 -21.40 -0.74
N ARG A 185 6.97 -21.29 -1.96
CA ARG A 185 8.15 -22.05 -2.37
C ARG A 185 9.45 -21.60 -1.70
N ALA A 186 9.61 -20.29 -1.49
CA ALA A 186 10.81 -19.71 -0.90
C ALA A 186 10.81 -19.81 0.64
N TYR A 187 9.62 -19.94 1.25
CA TYR A 187 9.44 -19.97 2.71
C TYR A 187 8.64 -21.21 3.16
N PRO A 188 9.18 -22.43 2.99
CA PRO A 188 8.48 -23.68 3.33
C PRO A 188 8.19 -23.84 4.83
N GLU A 189 8.89 -23.11 5.70
CA GLU A 189 8.72 -23.09 7.14
C GLU A 189 7.56 -22.21 7.62
N ILE A 190 7.03 -21.34 6.75
CA ILE A 190 5.91 -20.45 7.06
C ILE A 190 4.62 -21.06 6.49
N GLU A 191 3.61 -21.20 7.34
CA GLU A 191 2.28 -21.61 6.89
C GLU A 191 1.54 -20.42 6.27
N PHE A 192 0.90 -20.62 5.12
CA PHE A 192 0.10 -19.58 4.45
C PHE A 192 -1.35 -20.03 4.35
N VAL A 193 -2.25 -19.25 4.95
CA VAL A 193 -3.69 -19.51 5.03
C VAL A 193 -4.50 -18.31 4.53
N THR A 194 -5.77 -18.52 4.17
CA THR A 194 -6.71 -17.41 3.97
C THR A 194 -7.31 -16.95 5.29
N HIS A 195 -7.96 -15.78 5.32
CA HIS A 195 -8.67 -15.32 6.52
C HIS A 195 -9.79 -16.28 6.94
N GLU A 196 -10.42 -16.98 6.00
CA GLU A 196 -11.47 -17.96 6.24
C GLU A 196 -10.94 -19.25 6.89
N ASP A 197 -9.67 -19.59 6.66
CA ASP A 197 -9.02 -20.79 7.17
C ASP A 197 -8.37 -20.59 8.56
N VAL A 198 -8.36 -19.35 9.08
CA VAL A 198 -7.79 -19.04 10.39
C VAL A 198 -8.58 -19.75 11.49
N GLN A 199 -7.86 -20.47 12.36
CA GLN A 199 -8.38 -21.10 13.58
C GLN A 199 -7.83 -20.36 14.81
N PRO A 200 -8.55 -19.34 15.34
CA PRO A 200 -8.01 -18.42 16.34
C PRO A 200 -7.52 -19.09 17.63
N GLU A 201 -8.10 -20.23 18.00
CA GLU A 201 -7.80 -20.97 19.23
C GLU A 201 -6.41 -21.61 19.24
N ARG A 202 -5.77 -21.72 18.07
CA ARG A 202 -4.44 -22.33 17.91
C ARG A 202 -3.31 -21.44 18.41
N TYR A 203 -3.49 -20.12 18.36
CA TYR A 203 -2.37 -19.19 18.41
C TYR A 203 -2.08 -18.70 19.83
N TYR A 204 -0.79 -18.63 20.15
CA TYR A 204 -0.26 -18.00 21.36
C TYR A 204 -0.29 -16.47 21.24
N ALA A 205 0.00 -15.95 20.05
CA ALA A 205 0.00 -14.52 19.75
C ALA A 205 -0.53 -14.24 18.34
N THR A 206 -1.17 -13.08 18.15
CA THR A 206 -1.68 -12.62 16.86
C THR A 206 -1.38 -11.15 16.64
N TYR A 207 -0.80 -10.80 15.49
CA TYR A 207 -0.52 -9.42 15.09
C TYR A 207 -1.20 -9.07 13.77
N ASN A 208 -1.86 -7.92 13.74
CA ASN A 208 -2.55 -7.40 12.56
C ASN A 208 -1.69 -6.31 11.92
N VAL A 209 -1.15 -6.58 10.74
CA VAL A 209 -0.34 -5.62 9.97
C VAL A 209 -1.23 -4.93 8.95
N GLY A 210 -1.25 -3.60 8.96
CA GLY A 210 -2.05 -2.81 8.03
C GLY A 210 -1.81 -1.31 8.12
N LEU A 211 -2.62 -0.54 7.40
CA LEU A 211 -2.59 0.93 7.41
C LEU A 211 -3.72 1.46 8.30
N PHE A 212 -3.36 2.03 9.45
CA PHE A 212 -4.33 2.54 10.42
C PHE A 212 -4.36 4.08 10.41
N PHE A 213 -5.19 4.67 9.56
CA PHE A 213 -5.17 6.13 9.32
C PHE A 213 -5.69 6.99 10.49
N ASP A 214 -6.68 6.50 11.26
CA ASP A 214 -7.29 7.23 12.41
C ASP A 214 -6.68 6.82 13.75
N ASP A 215 -5.52 6.19 13.75
CA ASP A 215 -4.91 5.66 14.97
C ASP A 215 -4.15 6.74 15.77
N VAL A 216 -4.87 7.80 16.15
CA VAL A 216 -4.32 8.96 16.88
C VAL A 216 -3.72 8.56 18.23
N ASN A 217 -4.25 7.50 18.84
CA ASN A 217 -3.79 7.00 20.13
C ASN A 217 -2.69 5.95 20.00
N HIS A 218 -2.22 5.64 18.79
CA HIS A 218 -1.23 4.59 18.53
C HIS A 218 -1.62 3.28 19.21
N VAL A 219 -2.83 2.79 18.93
CA VAL A 219 -3.38 1.53 19.44
C VAL A 219 -2.83 0.36 18.64
N PHE A 220 -2.83 0.46 17.31
CA PHE A 220 -2.50 -0.62 16.38
C PHE A 220 -1.13 -0.48 15.74
N GLN A 221 -0.60 0.74 15.66
CA GLN A 221 0.76 1.01 15.15
C GLN A 221 1.52 1.96 16.10
N PRO A 222 2.81 1.73 16.38
CA PRO A 222 3.58 2.59 17.28
C PRO A 222 3.78 4.02 16.76
N ALA A 223 3.80 4.18 15.44
CA ALA A 223 3.94 5.45 14.75
C ALA A 223 3.00 5.47 13.55
N ASP A 224 2.56 6.66 13.14
CA ASP A 224 1.79 6.83 11.91
C ASP A 224 2.62 6.37 10.70
N PHE A 225 2.07 5.45 9.90
CA PHE A 225 2.74 4.91 8.72
C PHE A 225 3.18 6.00 7.73
N ARG A 226 2.50 7.16 7.70
CA ARG A 226 2.82 8.28 6.81
C ARG A 226 4.18 8.90 7.13
N HIS A 227 4.66 8.77 8.37
CA HIS A 227 5.97 9.26 8.81
C HIS A 227 7.09 8.28 8.51
N VAL A 228 6.84 6.97 8.67
CA VAL A 228 7.88 5.92 8.58
C VAL A 228 7.94 5.26 7.19
N GLY A 229 6.91 5.44 6.38
CA GLY A 229 6.74 4.83 5.07
C GLY A 229 5.74 3.67 5.09
N LEU A 230 5.05 3.47 3.96
CA LEU A 230 3.96 2.49 3.81
C LEU A 230 4.36 1.09 4.25
N HIS A 231 5.57 0.65 3.88
CA HIS A 231 6.02 -0.71 4.10
C HIS A 231 6.70 -0.89 5.46
N ARG A 232 7.51 0.09 5.90
CA ARG A 232 8.27 0.00 7.16
C ARG A 232 7.39 -0.01 8.41
N THR A 233 6.16 0.49 8.31
CA THR A 233 5.18 0.39 9.41
C THR A 233 5.00 -1.05 9.89
N ALA A 234 5.10 -2.05 9.01
CA ALA A 234 5.04 -3.46 9.40
C ALA A 234 6.18 -3.86 10.34
N GLY A 235 7.40 -3.37 10.09
CA GLY A 235 8.54 -3.56 10.99
C GLY A 235 8.30 -2.93 12.37
N HIS A 236 7.73 -1.73 12.40
CA HIS A 236 7.34 -1.07 13.65
C HIS A 236 6.24 -1.82 14.40
N ILE A 237 5.18 -2.26 13.71
CA ILE A 237 4.08 -3.04 14.31
C ILE A 237 4.60 -4.36 14.90
N LEU A 238 5.56 -5.00 14.25
CA LEU A 238 6.12 -6.29 14.67
C LEU A 238 7.32 -6.16 15.62
N GLY A 239 7.82 -4.95 15.89
CA GLY A 239 8.98 -4.74 16.77
C GLY A 239 10.28 -5.34 16.24
N VAL A 240 10.46 -5.32 14.91
CA VAL A 240 11.66 -5.82 14.23
C VAL A 240 12.39 -4.69 13.53
N ASP A 241 13.61 -4.95 13.07
CA ASP A 241 14.39 -3.99 12.28
C ASP A 241 13.57 -3.46 11.07
N PRO A 242 13.32 -2.13 11.00
CA PRO A 242 12.48 -1.52 9.99
C PRO A 242 13.16 -1.38 8.61
N GLU A 243 14.45 -1.73 8.47
CA GLU A 243 15.13 -1.71 7.16
C GLU A 243 14.36 -2.57 6.15
N GLU A 244 14.13 -2.02 4.96
CA GLU A 244 13.39 -2.69 3.90
C GLU A 244 14.18 -3.90 3.35
N MET A 245 13.45 -4.95 2.98
CA MET A 245 14.05 -6.17 2.43
C MET A 245 13.17 -6.69 1.31
N ARG A 246 13.79 -7.16 0.22
CA ARG A 246 13.05 -7.85 -0.84
C ARG A 246 12.60 -9.22 -0.36
N PRO A 247 11.34 -9.63 -0.62
CA PRO A 247 10.98 -11.03 -0.43
C PRO A 247 11.71 -11.90 -1.47
N GLU A 248 12.09 -13.10 -1.05
CA GLU A 248 12.62 -14.12 -1.94
C GLU A 248 11.48 -14.74 -2.75
N LEU A 249 11.69 -14.91 -4.05
CA LEU A 249 10.72 -15.49 -4.97
C LEU A 249 11.34 -16.67 -5.70
N VAL A 250 10.74 -17.85 -5.55
CA VAL A 250 11.14 -19.06 -6.29
C VAL A 250 9.99 -19.42 -7.23
N LEU A 251 10.20 -19.18 -8.53
CA LEU A 251 9.16 -19.37 -9.54
C LEU A 251 9.17 -20.83 -10.02
N LYS A 252 7.99 -21.35 -10.38
CA LYS A 252 7.91 -22.68 -11.00
C LYS A 252 8.62 -22.74 -12.35
N ASP A 253 8.48 -21.67 -13.12
CA ASP A 253 9.05 -21.50 -14.44
C ASP A 253 9.89 -20.23 -14.45
N GLU A 254 11.18 -20.40 -14.69
CA GLU A 254 12.16 -19.33 -14.77
C GLU A 254 12.64 -19.10 -16.20
N SER A 255 11.97 -19.66 -17.22
CA SER A 255 12.37 -19.45 -18.61
C SER A 255 12.17 -18.00 -19.03
N ARG A 256 13.07 -17.53 -19.90
CA ARG A 256 12.94 -16.21 -20.51
C ARG A 256 11.70 -16.19 -21.42
N PRO A 257 10.76 -15.24 -21.27
CA PRO A 257 9.55 -15.22 -22.11
C PRO A 257 9.81 -14.95 -23.59
N ILE A 258 10.76 -14.08 -23.91
CA ILE A 258 11.12 -13.67 -25.27
C ILE A 258 12.63 -13.45 -25.37
N GLU A 259 13.24 -13.78 -26.50
CA GLU A 259 14.70 -13.72 -26.67
C GLU A 259 15.22 -12.28 -26.66
N GLU A 260 14.53 -11.36 -27.34
CA GLU A 260 15.00 -9.98 -27.50
C GLU A 260 15.06 -9.23 -26.18
N ARG A 261 15.83 -8.14 -26.13
CA ARG A 261 15.85 -7.24 -24.97
C ARG A 261 14.52 -6.53 -24.85
N TYR A 262 13.99 -6.48 -23.65
CA TYR A 262 12.70 -5.86 -23.40
C TYR A 262 12.65 -5.19 -22.04
N VAL A 263 11.69 -4.29 -21.93
CA VAL A 263 11.38 -3.55 -20.71
C VAL A 263 9.91 -3.76 -20.41
N CYS A 264 9.59 -3.92 -19.13
CA CYS A 264 8.21 -3.99 -18.68
C CYS A 264 7.73 -2.62 -18.24
N ILE A 265 6.49 -2.28 -18.58
CA ILE A 265 5.81 -1.08 -18.09
C ILE A 265 4.50 -1.44 -17.40
N ALA A 266 4.13 -0.63 -16.40
CA ALA A 266 2.81 -0.66 -15.77
C ALA A 266 2.28 0.77 -15.65
N VAL A 267 1.18 1.04 -16.34
CA VAL A 267 0.58 2.38 -16.47
C VAL A 267 -0.71 2.52 -15.69
N GLN A 268 -1.25 1.44 -15.12
CA GLN A 268 -2.51 1.44 -14.39
C GLN A 268 -2.30 1.50 -12.86
N SER A 269 -3.28 2.06 -12.16
CA SER A 269 -3.30 2.11 -10.69
C SER A 269 -4.72 2.24 -10.12
N SER A 270 -4.85 2.21 -8.80
CA SER A 270 -6.15 2.19 -8.11
C SER A 270 -6.88 3.54 -8.11
N THR A 271 -6.15 4.66 -8.21
CA THR A 271 -6.69 6.03 -8.16
C THR A 271 -5.90 6.94 -9.10
N GLN A 272 -6.56 7.96 -9.66
CA GLN A 272 -5.98 8.84 -10.68
C GLN A 272 -4.73 9.60 -10.19
N CYS A 273 -4.63 9.89 -8.89
CA CYS A 273 -3.47 10.55 -8.31
C CYS A 273 -2.17 9.73 -8.41
N LYS A 274 -2.27 8.40 -8.54
CA LYS A 274 -1.12 7.50 -8.72
C LYS A 274 -0.68 7.41 -10.18
N TYR A 275 -1.50 7.84 -11.13
CA TYR A 275 -1.16 7.84 -12.56
C TYR A 275 -0.12 8.91 -12.89
N TRP A 276 0.66 8.66 -13.94
CA TRP A 276 1.46 9.71 -14.56
C TRP A 276 0.58 10.53 -15.50
N ASN A 277 0.08 11.66 -15.00
CA ASN A 277 -0.92 12.49 -15.68
C ASN A 277 -0.33 13.42 -16.77
N HIS A 278 0.93 13.23 -17.18
CA HIS A 278 1.52 14.05 -18.25
C HIS A 278 0.92 13.65 -19.61
N PRO A 279 0.34 14.59 -20.40
CA PRO A 279 -0.47 14.27 -21.59
C PRO A 279 0.24 13.41 -22.65
N THR A 280 1.54 13.64 -22.86
CA THR A 280 2.35 12.88 -23.83
C THR A 280 3.29 11.87 -23.19
N GLY A 281 3.26 11.74 -21.86
CA GLY A 281 4.26 11.05 -21.05
C GLY A 281 4.61 9.66 -21.56
N TRP A 282 3.66 8.73 -21.42
CA TRP A 282 3.87 7.33 -21.80
C TRP A 282 4.13 7.16 -23.29
N ARG A 283 3.42 7.89 -24.16
CA ARG A 283 3.63 7.81 -25.61
C ARG A 283 5.08 8.12 -26.00
N GLU A 284 5.64 9.19 -25.44
CA GLU A 284 7.03 9.58 -25.70
C GLU A 284 8.03 8.59 -25.12
N ILE A 285 7.75 8.01 -23.95
CA ILE A 285 8.66 7.04 -23.32
C ILE A 285 8.65 5.72 -24.07
N VAL A 286 7.49 5.23 -24.51
CA VAL A 286 7.40 4.03 -25.37
C VAL A 286 8.18 4.24 -26.66
N ALA A 287 7.99 5.37 -27.35
CA ALA A 287 8.71 5.67 -28.58
C ALA A 287 10.23 5.77 -28.35
N PHE A 288 10.64 6.44 -27.27
CA PHE A 288 12.04 6.56 -26.89
C PHE A 288 12.68 5.20 -26.61
N LEU A 289 12.04 4.34 -25.83
CA LEU A 289 12.57 3.01 -25.49
C LEU A 289 12.72 2.13 -26.74
N LYS A 290 11.74 2.16 -27.65
CA LYS A 290 11.83 1.45 -28.94
C LYS A 290 12.98 1.96 -29.81
N ALA A 291 13.19 3.27 -29.86
CA ALA A 291 14.33 3.88 -30.56
C ALA A 291 15.68 3.55 -29.90
N GLN A 292 15.70 2.90 -28.73
CA GLN A 292 16.91 2.38 -28.08
C GLN A 292 17.01 0.84 -28.20
N GLY A 293 16.20 0.23 -29.07
CA GLY A 293 16.25 -1.21 -29.37
C GLY A 293 15.46 -2.09 -28.41
N TYR A 294 14.66 -1.52 -27.49
CA TYR A 294 13.86 -2.32 -26.56
C TYR A 294 12.48 -2.67 -27.13
N ARG A 295 12.07 -3.92 -26.95
CA ARG A 295 10.64 -4.25 -26.92
C ARG A 295 10.01 -3.69 -25.64
N VAL A 296 8.81 -3.14 -25.74
CA VAL A 296 8.15 -2.43 -24.62
C VAL A 296 6.85 -3.14 -24.28
N ILE A 297 6.83 -3.84 -23.15
CA ILE A 297 5.77 -4.79 -22.79
C ILE A 297 4.91 -4.21 -21.66
N CYS A 298 3.63 -3.99 -21.91
CA CYS A 298 2.69 -3.56 -20.88
C CYS A 298 2.13 -4.76 -20.12
N ILE A 299 2.33 -4.83 -18.82
CA ILE A 299 1.99 -5.99 -17.97
C ILE A 299 0.88 -5.70 -16.94
N ASP A 300 0.13 -4.61 -17.13
CA ASP A 300 -0.98 -4.25 -16.25
C ASP A 300 -2.07 -5.33 -16.21
N GLN A 301 -2.81 -5.42 -15.11
CA GLN A 301 -3.97 -6.32 -15.05
C GLN A 301 -5.05 -5.94 -16.08
N LYS A 302 -5.20 -4.64 -16.38
CA LYS A 302 -6.23 -4.10 -17.27
C LYS A 302 -5.60 -3.27 -18.38
N ALA A 303 -5.98 -3.52 -19.63
CA ALA A 303 -5.61 -2.64 -20.75
C ALA A 303 -6.23 -1.24 -20.63
N THR A 304 -7.34 -1.11 -19.92
CA THR A 304 -8.06 0.16 -19.73
C THR A 304 -8.67 0.22 -18.33
N HIS A 305 -8.42 1.31 -17.61
CA HIS A 305 -9.01 1.55 -16.28
C HIS A 305 -9.23 3.05 -16.04
N GLY A 306 -10.30 3.38 -15.35
CA GLY A 306 -10.74 4.76 -15.16
C GLY A 306 -12.06 4.83 -14.41
N SER A 307 -12.57 6.06 -14.27
CA SER A 307 -13.85 6.36 -13.65
C SER A 307 -14.47 7.57 -14.33
N GLY A 308 -15.80 7.60 -14.43
CA GLY A 308 -16.53 8.68 -15.09
C GLY A 308 -16.06 8.92 -16.52
N LEU A 309 -15.56 10.14 -16.80
CA LEU A 309 -15.08 10.56 -18.12
C LEU A 309 -13.57 10.38 -18.32
N VAL A 310 -12.81 10.00 -17.28
CA VAL A 310 -11.35 9.85 -17.36
C VAL A 310 -11.01 8.37 -17.42
N TRP A 311 -10.44 7.97 -18.55
CA TRP A 311 -10.03 6.60 -18.82
C TRP A 311 -8.57 6.58 -19.27
N ASN A 312 -7.79 5.70 -18.66
CA ASN A 312 -6.38 5.51 -18.95
C ASN A 312 -6.22 4.20 -19.71
N HIS A 313 -5.58 4.25 -20.87
CA HIS A 313 -5.39 3.12 -21.76
C HIS A 313 -3.92 2.69 -21.77
N ILE A 314 -3.68 1.43 -22.12
CA ILE A 314 -2.36 0.96 -22.58
C ILE A 314 -1.79 1.96 -23.61
N PRO A 315 -0.54 2.41 -23.46
CA PRO A 315 0.00 3.43 -24.34
C PRO A 315 0.25 2.87 -25.74
N HIS A 316 -0.09 3.66 -26.76
CA HIS A 316 0.15 3.30 -28.15
C HIS A 316 1.61 2.91 -28.40
N GLY A 317 1.80 1.76 -29.05
CA GLY A 317 3.11 1.19 -29.35
C GLY A 317 3.61 0.21 -28.29
N ALA A 318 3.09 0.20 -27.06
CA ALA A 318 3.41 -0.88 -26.14
C ALA A 318 2.76 -2.18 -26.61
N GLU A 319 3.45 -3.29 -26.40
CA GLU A 319 2.94 -4.62 -26.66
C GLU A 319 2.02 -5.05 -25.52
N ASP A 320 0.91 -5.69 -25.87
CA ASP A 320 -0.14 -6.04 -24.92
C ASP A 320 0.16 -7.40 -24.27
N GLN A 321 0.62 -7.36 -23.03
CA GLN A 321 0.65 -8.50 -22.12
C GLN A 321 -0.25 -8.24 -20.91
N THR A 322 -1.27 -7.39 -21.08
CA THR A 322 -2.22 -7.09 -20.02
C THR A 322 -3.16 -8.27 -19.76
N GLY A 323 -3.91 -8.20 -18.66
CA GLY A 323 -4.86 -9.23 -18.27
C GLY A 323 -4.58 -9.81 -16.90
N ASP A 324 -5.54 -10.59 -16.41
CA ASP A 324 -5.50 -11.23 -15.09
C ASP A 324 -4.70 -12.54 -15.14
N MET A 325 -3.41 -12.42 -15.49
CA MET A 325 -2.48 -13.55 -15.47
C MET A 325 -1.98 -13.82 -14.05
N PRO A 326 -1.62 -15.08 -13.73
CA PRO A 326 -1.02 -15.41 -12.44
C PRO A 326 0.18 -14.51 -12.12
N LEU A 327 0.34 -14.14 -10.84
CA LEU A 327 1.44 -13.27 -10.44
C LEU A 327 2.82 -13.92 -10.66
N GLU A 328 2.92 -15.25 -10.61
CA GLU A 328 4.16 -15.97 -10.98
C GLU A 328 4.55 -15.70 -12.45
N GLU A 329 3.59 -15.60 -13.37
CA GLU A 329 3.86 -15.25 -14.77
C GLU A 329 4.35 -13.80 -14.87
N ARG A 330 3.72 -12.86 -14.13
CA ARG A 330 4.18 -11.46 -14.06
C ARG A 330 5.60 -11.36 -13.52
N ALA A 331 5.93 -12.14 -12.49
CA ALA A 331 7.28 -12.24 -11.95
C ALA A 331 8.27 -12.82 -12.97
N ARG A 332 7.86 -13.81 -13.77
CA ARG A 332 8.69 -14.37 -14.86
C ARG A 332 9.05 -13.29 -15.89
N TRP A 333 8.08 -12.48 -16.33
CA TRP A 333 8.33 -11.35 -17.21
C TRP A 333 9.28 -10.32 -16.61
N LEU A 334 9.08 -9.96 -15.34
CA LEU A 334 9.91 -8.96 -14.67
C LEU A 334 11.35 -9.41 -14.46
N ARG A 335 11.57 -10.65 -14.02
CA ARG A 335 12.91 -11.21 -13.75
C ARG A 335 13.85 -11.14 -14.94
N HIS A 336 13.31 -11.22 -16.15
CA HIS A 336 14.07 -11.23 -17.41
C HIS A 336 14.04 -9.89 -18.15
N ALA A 337 13.27 -8.91 -17.67
CA ALA A 337 13.27 -7.57 -18.21
C ALA A 337 14.57 -6.85 -17.83
N ASP A 338 15.09 -6.03 -18.74
CA ASP A 338 16.29 -5.23 -18.49
C ASP A 338 16.06 -4.21 -17.35
N PHE A 339 14.84 -3.67 -17.30
CA PHE A 339 14.33 -2.83 -16.23
C PHE A 339 12.81 -2.69 -16.34
N PHE A 340 12.21 -2.15 -15.29
CA PHE A 340 10.78 -1.85 -15.20
C PHE A 340 10.55 -0.34 -15.08
N VAL A 341 9.52 0.17 -15.77
CA VAL A 341 9.05 1.57 -15.64
C VAL A 341 7.60 1.58 -15.19
N GLY A 342 7.32 2.16 -14.04
CA GLY A 342 5.96 2.13 -13.52
C GLY A 342 5.65 3.21 -12.51
N LEU A 343 4.46 3.06 -11.94
CA LEU A 343 3.90 3.97 -10.94
C LEU A 343 4.21 3.47 -9.53
N SER A 344 3.81 4.24 -8.51
CA SER A 344 3.72 3.75 -7.13
C SER A 344 2.55 2.76 -6.98
N SER A 345 2.67 1.58 -7.58
CA SER A 345 1.68 0.50 -7.60
C SER A 345 2.32 -0.86 -7.32
N GLY A 346 1.50 -1.89 -7.12
CA GLY A 346 1.98 -3.23 -6.72
C GLY A 346 2.96 -3.89 -7.71
N LEU A 347 2.88 -3.58 -9.01
CA LEU A 347 3.81 -4.13 -9.99
C LEU A 347 5.25 -3.59 -9.84
N ALA A 348 5.42 -2.37 -9.30
CA ALA A 348 6.74 -1.85 -8.97
C ALA A 348 7.39 -2.65 -7.82
N TRP A 349 6.59 -3.04 -6.83
CA TRP A 349 7.04 -3.90 -5.74
C TRP A 349 7.41 -5.30 -6.22
N LEU A 350 6.62 -5.88 -7.13
CA LEU A 350 6.92 -7.17 -7.71
C LEU A 350 8.21 -7.12 -8.55
N ALA A 351 8.42 -6.04 -9.32
CA ALA A 351 9.65 -5.83 -10.08
C ALA A 351 10.87 -5.73 -9.16
N TRP A 352 10.74 -4.97 -8.07
CA TRP A 352 11.77 -4.87 -7.04
C TRP A 352 12.09 -6.22 -6.40
N ALA A 353 11.07 -7.00 -6.03
CA ALA A 353 11.24 -8.37 -5.51
C ALA A 353 11.93 -9.31 -6.51
N CYS A 354 11.71 -9.12 -7.82
CA CYS A 354 12.40 -9.85 -8.88
C CYS A 354 13.84 -9.38 -9.15
N ALA A 355 14.35 -8.43 -8.35
CA ALA A 355 15.66 -7.78 -8.55
C ALA A 355 15.80 -7.01 -9.87
N THR A 356 14.69 -6.68 -10.52
CA THR A 356 14.65 -5.86 -11.73
C THR A 356 14.87 -4.39 -11.36
N PRO A 357 15.74 -3.63 -12.05
CA PRO A 357 15.85 -2.18 -11.82
C PRO A 357 14.51 -1.48 -12.03
N VAL A 358 14.09 -0.63 -11.09
CA VAL A 358 12.76 0.01 -11.12
C VAL A 358 12.88 1.52 -11.28
N VAL A 359 12.39 2.05 -12.40
CA VAL A 359 12.10 3.47 -12.58
C VAL A 359 10.68 3.74 -12.08
N MET A 360 10.57 4.48 -10.98
CA MET A 360 9.28 4.75 -10.33
C MET A 360 8.86 6.21 -10.50
N ILE A 361 7.77 6.43 -11.22
CA ILE A 361 7.17 7.74 -11.46
C ILE A 361 6.06 7.98 -10.43
N SER A 362 6.28 8.91 -9.50
CA SER A 362 5.26 9.34 -8.54
C SER A 362 5.56 10.74 -8.01
N GLY A 363 4.56 11.62 -8.01
CA GLY A 363 4.60 12.87 -7.24
C GLY A 363 3.61 12.87 -6.08
N PHE A 364 2.73 11.87 -6.03
CA PHE A 364 1.68 11.75 -5.04
C PHE A 364 2.21 11.27 -3.68
N THR A 365 3.26 10.46 -3.71
CA THR A 365 3.99 9.95 -2.55
C THR A 365 5.38 10.58 -2.47
N MET A 366 5.91 10.70 -1.25
CA MET A 366 7.30 11.05 -0.97
C MET A 366 8.22 9.84 -1.20
N GLU A 367 9.52 10.08 -1.40
CA GLU A 367 10.50 9.01 -1.72
C GLU A 367 10.63 7.95 -0.63
N ASN A 368 10.39 8.30 0.64
CA ASN A 368 10.46 7.38 1.77
C ASN A 368 9.22 6.48 1.91
N ASN A 369 8.22 6.61 1.03
CA ASN A 369 6.98 5.85 1.15
C ASN A 369 7.12 4.42 0.61
N GLU A 370 7.75 4.28 -0.56
CA GLU A 370 8.05 2.99 -1.19
C GLU A 370 9.47 2.50 -0.84
N PHE A 371 9.89 1.40 -1.46
CA PHE A 371 11.27 0.94 -1.43
C PHE A 371 12.22 1.94 -2.11
N HIS A 372 13.48 1.93 -1.68
CA HIS A 372 14.54 2.69 -2.29
C HIS A 372 14.84 2.21 -3.71
N THR A 373 14.87 3.16 -4.65
CA THR A 373 15.44 2.97 -5.98
C THR A 373 16.21 4.23 -6.38
N PRO A 374 17.42 4.11 -6.94
CA PRO A 374 18.16 5.27 -7.47
C PRO A 374 17.46 5.91 -8.69
N PHE A 375 16.42 5.26 -9.23
CA PHE A 375 15.67 5.70 -10.39
C PHE A 375 14.26 6.21 -10.04
N ARG A 376 14.08 6.73 -8.83
CA ARG A 376 12.86 7.45 -8.43
C ARG A 376 12.72 8.76 -9.22
N VAL A 377 11.52 9.02 -9.75
CA VAL A 377 11.19 10.24 -10.52
C VAL A 377 10.07 11.01 -9.82
N ILE A 378 10.41 12.18 -9.29
CA ILE A 378 9.52 13.11 -8.59
C ILE A 378 9.88 14.55 -8.98
N ASN A 379 8.90 15.47 -9.00
CA ASN A 379 9.14 16.90 -9.19
C ASN A 379 8.77 17.68 -7.91
N TYR A 380 9.79 18.21 -7.23
CA TYR A 380 9.63 18.96 -5.98
C TYR A 380 9.17 20.42 -6.15
N HIS A 381 9.11 20.93 -7.39
CA HIS A 381 8.64 22.29 -7.67
C HIS A 381 7.11 22.39 -7.81
N ALA A 382 6.41 21.23 -7.85
CA ALA A 382 4.96 21.13 -7.89
C ALA A 382 4.40 20.69 -6.53
N CYS A 383 3.09 20.78 -6.32
CA CYS A 383 2.42 20.05 -5.24
C CYS A 383 2.86 18.58 -5.28
N ASN A 384 3.22 18.02 -4.13
CA ASN A 384 3.69 16.64 -4.01
C ASN A 384 3.35 16.05 -2.64
N GLY A 385 3.55 14.73 -2.48
CA GLY A 385 3.47 14.06 -1.17
C GLY A 385 2.10 14.07 -0.50
N CYS A 386 1.00 14.19 -1.27
CA CYS A 386 -0.36 14.22 -0.71
C CYS A 386 -0.69 13.00 0.15
N TRP A 387 -0.15 11.82 -0.17
CA TRP A 387 -0.33 10.59 0.61
C TRP A 387 0.34 10.64 1.99
N ASN A 388 1.49 11.31 2.08
CA ASN A 388 2.33 11.36 3.28
C ASN A 388 1.94 12.48 4.24
N ASP A 389 1.08 13.40 3.80
CA ASP A 389 0.62 14.51 4.62
C ASP A 389 -0.38 14.02 5.67
N ALA A 390 0.03 14.01 6.94
CA ALA A 390 -0.81 13.54 8.04
C ALA A 390 -2.09 14.38 8.24
N SER A 391 -2.11 15.63 7.76
CA SER A 391 -3.29 16.49 7.79
C SER A 391 -4.35 16.09 6.75
N GLN A 392 -4.00 15.23 5.80
CA GLN A 392 -4.88 14.78 4.72
C GLN A 392 -5.30 13.33 4.96
N ARG A 393 -6.60 13.07 4.79
CA ARG A 393 -7.14 11.71 4.82
C ARG A 393 -7.41 11.22 3.41
N PHE A 394 -6.71 10.16 3.02
CA PHE A 394 -6.96 9.46 1.76
C PHE A 394 -8.39 8.92 1.72
N ASP A 395 -9.10 9.22 0.63
CA ASP A 395 -10.42 8.68 0.35
C ASP A 395 -10.30 7.55 -0.67
N HIS A 396 -10.55 6.32 -0.23
CA HIS A 396 -10.49 5.13 -1.08
C HIS A 396 -11.63 5.05 -2.09
N GLN A 397 -12.72 5.80 -1.91
CA GLN A 397 -13.88 5.81 -2.80
C GLN A 397 -13.78 6.91 -3.87
N ASP A 398 -12.93 7.92 -3.65
CA ASP A 398 -12.68 8.99 -4.61
C ASP A 398 -11.55 8.65 -5.58
N PHE A 399 -11.89 8.12 -6.75
CA PHE A 399 -10.90 7.86 -7.81
C PHE A 399 -10.11 9.12 -8.20
N PHE A 400 -10.70 10.31 -8.07
CA PHE A 400 -10.09 11.59 -8.40
C PHE A 400 -9.47 12.32 -7.22
N TRP A 401 -9.16 11.60 -6.12
CA TRP A 401 -8.65 12.19 -4.90
C TRP A 401 -7.42 13.08 -5.14
N CYS A 402 -7.59 14.37 -4.87
CA CYS A 402 -6.53 15.38 -4.97
C CYS A 402 -6.80 16.46 -3.91
N PRO A 403 -6.43 16.22 -2.64
CA PRO A 403 -7.01 16.95 -1.51
C PRO A 403 -6.79 18.46 -1.55
N ARG A 404 -5.70 18.91 -2.20
CA ARG A 404 -5.33 20.33 -2.27
C ARG A 404 -5.85 21.05 -3.52
N HIS A 405 -6.11 20.32 -4.62
CA HIS A 405 -6.31 20.92 -5.95
C HIS A 405 -7.39 20.24 -6.81
N LYS A 406 -8.27 19.40 -6.21
CA LYS A 406 -9.40 18.80 -6.92
C LYS A 406 -10.28 19.88 -7.57
N ASP A 407 -10.70 19.64 -8.80
CA ASP A 407 -11.56 20.54 -9.59
C ASP A 407 -10.95 21.93 -9.86
N THR A 408 -9.61 22.01 -9.89
CA THR A 408 -8.86 23.22 -10.25
C THR A 408 -7.95 22.97 -11.46
N PRO A 409 -7.46 24.02 -12.16
CA PRO A 409 -6.45 23.88 -13.20
C PRO A 409 -5.14 23.20 -12.76
N ARG A 410 -4.90 23.09 -11.45
CA ARG A 410 -3.72 22.47 -10.81
C ARG A 410 -3.93 21.02 -10.41
N GLN A 411 -5.10 20.42 -10.67
CA GLN A 411 -5.38 19.03 -10.33
C GLN A 411 -4.32 18.09 -10.94
N PHE A 412 -3.80 17.19 -10.10
CA PHE A 412 -2.72 16.24 -10.43
C PHE A 412 -1.42 16.87 -10.97
N GLU A 413 -1.14 18.15 -10.64
CA GLU A 413 0.13 18.78 -11.04
C GLU A 413 1.38 18.01 -10.57
N CYS A 414 1.24 17.26 -9.46
CA CYS A 414 2.25 16.38 -8.89
C CYS A 414 2.85 15.41 -9.90
N THR A 415 2.07 14.93 -10.88
CA THR A 415 2.56 14.06 -11.94
C THR A 415 2.44 14.66 -13.33
N ARG A 416 1.56 15.65 -13.57
CA ARG A 416 1.53 16.40 -14.84
C ARG A 416 2.82 17.16 -15.11
N LEU A 417 3.52 17.63 -14.07
CA LEU A 417 4.77 18.38 -14.20
C LEU A 417 6.02 17.50 -14.15
N ILE A 418 5.88 16.18 -14.08
CA ILE A 418 6.97 15.25 -14.36
C ILE A 418 7.05 15.09 -15.88
N THR A 419 8.07 15.67 -16.50
CA THR A 419 8.19 15.70 -17.97
C THR A 419 8.78 14.40 -18.52
N PRO A 420 8.49 14.03 -19.78
CA PRO A 420 9.14 12.91 -20.46
C PRO A 420 10.66 13.01 -20.42
N GLU A 421 11.22 14.21 -20.57
CA GLU A 421 12.68 14.41 -20.53
C GLU A 421 13.28 14.09 -19.16
N GLN A 422 12.58 14.40 -18.07
CA GLN A 422 13.02 13.99 -16.72
C GLN A 422 13.10 12.47 -16.60
N VAL A 423 12.11 11.75 -17.14
CA VAL A 423 12.09 10.28 -17.14
C VAL A 423 13.18 9.72 -18.07
N LYS A 424 13.36 10.28 -19.28
CA LYS A 424 14.43 9.89 -20.23
C LYS A 424 15.82 10.04 -19.60
N ARG A 425 16.09 11.15 -18.90
CA ARG A 425 17.35 11.35 -18.15
C ARG A 425 17.54 10.30 -17.06
N THR A 426 16.47 9.93 -16.37
CA THR A 426 16.53 8.87 -15.36
C THR A 426 16.87 7.52 -15.97
N LEU A 427 16.22 7.16 -17.08
CA LEU A 427 16.46 5.92 -17.82
C LEU A 427 17.92 5.80 -18.27
N ARG A 428 18.52 6.88 -18.79
CA ARG A 428 19.93 6.89 -19.22
C ARG A 428 20.95 6.63 -18.10
N ARG A 429 20.54 6.72 -16.83
CA ARG A 429 21.41 6.38 -15.67
C ARG A 429 21.46 4.88 -15.38
N ILE A 430 20.58 4.08 -15.99
CA ILE A 430 20.56 2.64 -15.78
C ILE A 430 21.83 2.04 -16.43
N PRO A 431 22.62 1.24 -15.71
CA PRO A 431 23.77 0.56 -16.29
C PRO A 431 23.37 -0.27 -17.51
N GLY A 432 24.09 -0.14 -18.62
CA GLY A 432 23.81 -0.91 -19.84
C GLY A 432 22.64 -0.39 -20.69
N PHE A 433 22.09 0.79 -20.38
CA PHE A 433 21.04 1.43 -21.16
C PHE A 433 21.52 1.72 -22.60
N GLY A 434 20.81 1.20 -23.61
CA GLY A 434 21.03 1.52 -25.03
C GLY A 434 22.32 0.99 -25.67
N VAL A 435 23.14 0.21 -24.94
CA VAL A 435 24.51 -0.18 -25.37
C VAL A 435 24.55 -0.99 -26.68
N ASN A 436 23.48 -1.69 -27.08
CA ASN A 436 23.47 -2.45 -28.32
C ASN A 436 22.89 -1.70 -29.52
N ALA A 437 22.07 -0.66 -29.31
CA ALA A 437 21.58 0.17 -30.41
C ALA A 437 22.74 0.88 -31.12
N ALA A 438 23.75 1.34 -30.37
CA ALA A 438 24.96 1.93 -30.93
C ALA A 438 25.87 0.92 -31.67
N ALA A 439 25.85 -0.35 -31.27
CA ALA A 439 26.64 -1.40 -31.93
C ALA A 439 25.97 -1.88 -33.22
N ASP A 440 24.64 -1.99 -33.21
CA ASP A 440 23.84 -2.35 -34.40
C ASP A 440 23.82 -1.21 -35.42
N ASP A 441 23.76 0.06 -34.99
CA ASP A 441 23.90 1.23 -35.87
C ASP A 441 25.30 1.28 -36.51
N ALA A 442 26.37 1.03 -35.74
CA ALA A 442 27.74 0.99 -36.27
C ALA A 442 27.97 -0.18 -37.25
N ALA A 443 27.37 -1.35 -36.98
CA ALA A 443 27.44 -2.49 -37.88
C ALA A 443 26.65 -2.24 -39.18
N ASN A 444 25.51 -1.56 -39.10
CA ASN A 444 24.68 -1.23 -40.25
C ASN A 444 25.30 -0.11 -41.12
N GLU A 445 25.92 0.90 -40.50
CA GLU A 445 26.71 1.92 -41.22
C GLU A 445 27.92 1.29 -41.94
N THR A 446 28.58 0.31 -41.31
CA THR A 446 29.70 -0.43 -41.93
C THR A 446 29.22 -1.26 -43.12
N ALA A 447 28.10 -1.97 -42.99
CA ALA A 447 27.52 -2.76 -44.07
C ALA A 447 27.04 -1.89 -45.25
N ILE A 448 26.51 -0.69 -44.98
CA ILE A 448 26.11 0.28 -46.02
C ILE A 448 27.35 0.88 -46.70
N ALA A 449 28.43 1.14 -45.98
CA ALA A 449 29.68 1.62 -46.56
C ALA A 449 30.33 0.56 -47.47
N GLU A 450 30.30 -0.71 -47.09
CA GLU A 450 30.81 -1.83 -47.89
C GLU A 450 29.95 -2.13 -49.12
N ALA A 451 28.63 -1.90 -49.07
CA ALA A 451 27.74 -2.07 -50.21
C ALA A 451 27.80 -0.93 -51.24
N ASN A 452 28.38 0.22 -50.87
CA ASN A 452 28.55 1.40 -51.74
C ASN A 452 29.99 1.60 -52.24
N ALA A 453 30.91 0.71 -51.87
CA ALA A 453 32.27 0.60 -52.41
C ALA A 453 32.33 -0.49 -53.49
#